data_AF-A0A8I6RKM8-F1
#
_entry.id   AF-A0A8I6RKM8-F1
#
_cell.length_a   1.000
_cell.length_b   1.000
_cell.length_c   1.000
_cell.angle_alpha   90.00
_cell.angle_beta   90.00
_cell.angle_gamma   90.00
#
_symmetry.space_group_name_H-M   'P 1'
#
loop_
_entity.id
_entity.type
_entity.pdbx_description
1 polymer ?
#
loop_
_entity_poly.entity_id
_entity_poly.type
_entity_poly.pdbx_seq_one_letter_code
_entity_poly.pdbx_strand_id
1 'polypeptide(L)'
;MVNTCRINVRCKKTLKVLHFSQKTKTIPNVIFGIKASPPMPGMEGMLDWLMSKCIHKYWPFFSNLTYTEMISLRDENLDWYMNALGAQGTFCQGARRKILKSLEELRSRSSQIKVIDHLDVEKSCRTISSVLKTPISDSDMEEDGTFLTGLIMEKITLVVDVCKKTGSSVNSVAALLREYIECKSVHEYDKICAKSWLNGIKLDFFQRRKYGRRTA
;
A
#
# COMPACT_ATOMS: atom_id res chain seq x y z
N MET A 1 58.41 -42.16 13.44
CA MET A 1 58.18 -41.82 12.02
C MET A 1 56.78 -41.18 11.95
N VAL A 2 56.68 -39.86 12.06
CA VAL A 2 56.70 -38.85 10.98
C VAL A 2 55.33 -38.70 10.32
N ASN A 3 54.68 -37.56 10.62
CA ASN A 3 53.80 -36.72 9.77
C ASN A 3 52.55 -37.37 9.12
N THR A 4 51.36 -36.74 9.03
CA THR A 4 51.04 -35.33 8.78
C THR A 4 49.52 -35.09 8.90
N CYS A 5 49.12 -33.88 9.33
CA CYS A 5 48.13 -32.94 8.71
C CYS A 5 46.85 -33.48 8.00
N ARG A 6 45.69 -32.82 7.92
CA ARG A 6 45.19 -31.47 8.29
C ARG A 6 43.66 -31.45 8.03
N ILE A 7 42.95 -30.75 8.91
CA ILE A 7 41.86 -29.76 8.71
C ILE A 7 41.19 -29.64 7.32
N ASN A 8 39.87 -29.47 7.39
CA ASN A 8 39.01 -28.55 6.60
C ASN A 8 38.39 -29.07 5.30
N VAL A 9 37.12 -29.50 5.38
CA VAL A 9 36.19 -29.35 4.26
C VAL A 9 35.21 -28.23 4.61
N ARG A 10 35.65 -27.03 4.24
CA ARG A 10 34.90 -25.79 4.24
C ARG A 10 33.70 -25.97 3.29
N CYS A 11 32.51 -26.13 3.83
CA CYS A 11 31.27 -26.17 3.06
C CYS A 11 31.03 -24.77 2.44
N LYS A 12 31.61 -24.53 1.26
CA LYS A 12 31.33 -23.33 0.45
C LYS A 12 29.92 -23.50 -0.13
N LYS A 13 28.90 -23.06 0.63
CA LYS A 13 27.61 -22.71 0.03
C LYS A 13 27.84 -21.49 -0.85
N THR A 14 28.14 -21.74 -2.11
CA THR A 14 28.13 -20.70 -3.14
C THR A 14 26.70 -20.19 -3.22
N LEU A 15 26.45 -19.02 -2.63
CA LEU A 15 25.24 -18.24 -2.83
C LEU A 15 25.11 -18.02 -4.33
N LYS A 16 24.25 -18.81 -4.97
CA LYS A 16 23.76 -18.49 -6.31
C LYS A 16 23.10 -17.13 -6.17
N VAL A 17 23.74 -16.10 -6.71
CA VAL A 17 23.12 -14.81 -6.95
C VAL A 17 21.91 -15.13 -7.83
N LEU A 18 20.74 -15.20 -7.20
CA LEU A 18 19.47 -15.23 -7.91
C LEU A 18 19.41 -13.89 -8.62
N HIS A 19 19.85 -13.87 -9.87
CA HIS A 19 19.65 -12.77 -10.76
C HIS A 19 18.13 -12.65 -10.90
N PHE A 20 17.54 -11.79 -10.09
CA PHE A 20 16.12 -11.45 -10.15
C PHE A 20 15.97 -10.67 -11.45
N SER A 21 15.79 -11.41 -12.56
CA SER A 21 15.43 -10.84 -13.84
C SER A 21 14.17 -10.03 -13.60
N GLN A 22 14.32 -8.70 -13.61
CA GLN A 22 13.21 -7.77 -13.64
C GLN A 22 12.54 -7.93 -15.01
N LYS A 23 11.79 -9.03 -15.17
CA LYS A 23 10.80 -9.15 -16.23
C LYS A 23 9.82 -8.04 -15.95
N THR A 24 9.81 -7.01 -16.80
CA THR A 24 8.72 -6.05 -16.89
C THR A 24 7.44 -6.88 -16.95
N LYS A 25 6.63 -6.82 -15.89
CA LYS A 25 5.45 -7.67 -15.78
C LYS A 25 4.44 -7.12 -16.80
N THR A 26 4.41 -7.71 -17.99
CA THR A 26 3.48 -7.32 -19.04
C THR A 26 2.06 -7.53 -18.54
N ILE A 27 1.29 -6.44 -18.44
CA ILE A 27 -0.13 -6.50 -18.08
C ILE A 27 -0.87 -6.98 -19.33
N PRO A 28 -1.61 -8.10 -19.27
CA PRO A 28 -2.34 -8.59 -20.41
C PRO A 28 -3.47 -7.62 -20.76
N ASN A 29 -3.72 -7.44 -22.06
CA ASN A 29 -4.85 -6.66 -22.55
C ASN A 29 -6.16 -7.47 -22.59
N VAL A 30 -6.09 -8.80 -22.40
CA VAL A 30 -7.24 -9.71 -22.41
C VAL A 30 -7.05 -10.80 -21.36
N ILE A 31 -8.11 -11.15 -20.62
CA ILE A 31 -8.16 -12.34 -19.77
C ILE A 31 -9.56 -12.97 -19.85
N PHE A 32 -9.65 -14.28 -20.01
CA PHE A 32 -10.94 -14.99 -20.13
C PHE A 32 -11.87 -14.43 -21.24
N GLY A 33 -11.31 -13.83 -22.30
CA GLY A 33 -12.09 -13.16 -23.35
C GLY A 33 -12.51 -11.71 -23.02
N ILE A 34 -12.34 -11.26 -21.78
CA ILE A 34 -12.58 -9.88 -21.35
C ILE A 34 -11.42 -9.00 -21.81
N LYS A 35 -11.70 -7.94 -22.56
CA LYS A 35 -10.71 -6.94 -22.99
C LYS A 35 -10.56 -5.86 -21.92
N ALA A 36 -9.33 -5.40 -21.71
CA ALA A 36 -9.08 -4.28 -20.81
C ALA A 36 -9.68 -2.99 -21.39
N SER A 37 -10.24 -2.21 -20.50
CA SER A 37 -10.78 -0.88 -20.74
C SER A 37 -9.86 0.16 -20.09
N PRO A 38 -9.92 1.43 -20.53
CA PRO A 38 -9.39 2.52 -19.73
C PRO A 38 -9.97 2.50 -18.31
N PRO A 39 -9.20 2.91 -17.28
CA PRO A 39 -9.72 2.97 -15.92
C PRO A 39 -10.93 3.89 -15.85
N MET A 40 -12.00 3.42 -15.23
CA MET A 40 -13.17 4.24 -14.90
C MET A 40 -12.78 5.35 -13.90
N PRO A 41 -13.47 6.50 -13.88
CA PRO A 41 -13.28 7.52 -12.85
C PRO A 41 -13.41 6.93 -11.44
N GLY A 42 -12.53 7.33 -10.51
CA GLY A 42 -12.53 6.80 -9.14
C GLY A 42 -11.77 5.47 -8.98
N MET A 43 -11.17 4.95 -10.06
CA MET A 43 -10.30 3.77 -10.05
C MET A 43 -8.81 4.14 -10.12
N GLU A 44 -8.46 5.38 -9.79
CA GLU A 44 -7.07 5.84 -9.75
C GLU A 44 -6.25 4.99 -8.75
N GLY A 45 -5.07 4.55 -9.19
CA GLY A 45 -4.21 3.68 -8.38
C GLY A 45 -4.65 2.21 -8.30
N MET A 46 -5.76 1.82 -8.93
CA MET A 46 -6.23 0.44 -8.96
C MET A 46 -5.21 -0.53 -9.54
N LEU A 47 -4.62 -0.19 -10.69
CA LEU A 47 -3.62 -1.03 -11.32
C LEU A 47 -2.36 -1.20 -10.46
N ASP A 48 -1.89 -0.11 -9.84
CA ASP A 48 -0.74 -0.13 -8.93
C ASP A 48 -1.02 -1.01 -7.71
N TRP A 49 -2.23 -0.92 -7.16
CA TRP A 49 -2.68 -1.78 -6.06
C TRP A 49 -2.71 -3.26 -6.48
N LEU A 50 -3.29 -3.59 -7.63
CA LEU A 50 -3.30 -4.97 -8.16
C LEU A 50 -1.88 -5.49 -8.43
N MET A 51 -0.95 -4.62 -8.84
CA MET A 51 0.46 -4.97 -8.98
C MET A 51 1.08 -5.32 -7.64
N SER A 52 0.84 -4.52 -6.60
CA SER A 52 1.30 -4.79 -5.23
C SER A 52 0.76 -6.12 -4.68
N LYS A 53 -0.50 -6.43 -4.99
CA LYS A 53 -1.15 -7.70 -4.64
C LYS A 53 -0.78 -8.84 -5.59
N CYS A 54 0.05 -8.60 -6.61
CA CYS A 54 0.44 -9.59 -7.63
C CYS A 54 -0.76 -10.30 -8.27
N ILE A 55 -1.83 -9.55 -8.53
CA ILE A 55 -3.05 -9.98 -9.24
C ILE A 55 -3.36 -9.10 -10.46
N HIS A 56 -2.46 -8.19 -10.83
CA HIS A 56 -2.53 -7.33 -12.03
C HIS A 56 -2.78 -8.06 -13.36
N LYS A 57 -2.51 -9.36 -13.46
CA LYS A 57 -2.91 -10.15 -14.65
C LYS A 57 -4.42 -10.21 -14.87
N TYR A 58 -5.21 -9.89 -13.85
CA TYR A 58 -6.66 -9.81 -13.90
C TYR A 58 -7.16 -8.37 -14.14
N TRP A 59 -6.25 -7.43 -14.47
CA TRP A 59 -6.60 -6.06 -14.82
C TRP A 59 -7.75 -5.97 -15.83
N PRO A 60 -7.82 -6.78 -16.92
CA PRO A 60 -8.94 -6.68 -17.84
C PRO A 60 -10.31 -6.94 -17.21
N PHE A 61 -10.39 -7.73 -16.13
CA PHE A 61 -11.63 -7.89 -15.38
C PHE A 61 -11.93 -6.63 -14.55
N PHE A 62 -10.96 -6.17 -13.76
CA PHE A 62 -11.15 -5.03 -12.85
C PHE A 62 -11.33 -3.69 -13.57
N SER A 63 -10.76 -3.51 -14.76
CA SER A 63 -10.89 -2.26 -15.53
C SER A 63 -12.33 -2.01 -15.98
N ASN A 64 -13.14 -3.07 -16.10
CA ASN A 64 -14.54 -3.00 -16.53
C ASN A 64 -15.50 -2.81 -15.35
N LEU A 65 -14.99 -2.66 -14.13
CA LEU A 65 -15.80 -2.42 -12.95
C LEU A 65 -15.70 -0.95 -12.53
N THR A 66 -16.80 -0.42 -12.04
CA THR A 66 -16.80 0.77 -11.19
C THR A 66 -16.19 0.44 -9.82
N TYR A 67 -15.78 1.48 -9.09
CA TYR A 67 -15.28 1.33 -7.73
C TYR A 67 -16.30 0.61 -6.82
N THR A 68 -17.57 0.99 -6.91
CA THR A 68 -18.68 0.38 -6.14
C THR A 68 -18.87 -1.09 -6.45
N GLU A 69 -18.85 -1.47 -7.74
CA GLU A 69 -18.97 -2.87 -8.13
C GLU A 69 -17.78 -3.67 -7.61
N MET A 70 -16.56 -3.14 -7.74
CA MET A 70 -15.35 -3.77 -7.22
C MET A 70 -15.42 -4.03 -5.72
N ILE A 71 -15.78 -3.03 -4.91
CA ILE A 71 -15.82 -3.20 -3.44
C ILE A 71 -16.95 -4.15 -3.02
N SER A 72 -18.03 -4.22 -3.80
CA SER A 72 -19.14 -5.16 -3.59
C SER A 72 -18.82 -6.61 -3.96
N LEU A 73 -17.70 -6.90 -4.62
CA LEU A 73 -17.32 -8.26 -5.00
C LEU A 73 -17.16 -9.15 -3.76
N ARG A 74 -17.93 -10.23 -3.73
CA ARG A 74 -17.91 -11.32 -2.76
C ARG A 74 -17.78 -12.66 -3.47
N ASP A 75 -17.61 -13.73 -2.70
CA ASP A 75 -17.48 -15.06 -3.29
C ASP A 75 -18.76 -15.45 -4.05
N GLU A 76 -19.91 -15.02 -3.57
CA GLU A 76 -21.22 -15.41 -4.09
C GLU A 76 -21.56 -14.73 -5.43
N ASN A 77 -21.00 -13.54 -5.68
CA ASN A 77 -21.33 -12.73 -6.87
C ASN A 77 -20.18 -12.62 -7.89
N LEU A 78 -18.98 -13.14 -7.58
CA LEU A 78 -17.81 -13.02 -8.46
C LEU A 78 -18.07 -13.65 -9.84
N ASP A 79 -18.66 -14.84 -9.89
CA ASP A 79 -18.97 -15.54 -11.14
C ASP A 79 -20.07 -14.83 -11.93
N TRP A 80 -21.02 -14.18 -11.25
CA TRP A 80 -22.03 -13.36 -11.90
C TRP A 80 -21.40 -12.19 -12.65
N TYR A 81 -20.47 -11.45 -12.02
CA TYR A 81 -19.74 -10.36 -12.68
C TYR A 81 -18.89 -10.86 -13.85
N MET A 82 -18.23 -12.01 -13.71
CA MET A 82 -17.48 -12.62 -14.80
C MET A 82 -18.38 -12.91 -16.01
N ASN A 83 -19.54 -13.52 -15.76
CA ASN A 83 -20.50 -13.87 -16.81
C ASN A 83 -21.11 -12.62 -17.46
N ALA A 84 -21.42 -11.58 -16.67
CA ALA A 84 -21.93 -10.30 -17.18
C ALA A 84 -20.94 -9.61 -18.14
N LEU A 85 -19.64 -9.80 -17.91
CA LEU A 85 -18.57 -9.30 -18.78
C LEU A 85 -18.24 -10.24 -19.97
N GLY A 86 -19.00 -11.33 -20.15
CA GLY A 86 -18.79 -12.29 -21.23
C GLY A 86 -17.56 -13.19 -21.06
N ALA A 87 -17.16 -13.47 -19.81
CA ALA A 87 -16.02 -14.34 -19.54
C ALA A 87 -16.23 -15.76 -20.09
N GLN A 88 -15.21 -16.29 -20.75
CA GLN A 88 -15.17 -17.66 -21.27
C GLN A 88 -14.44 -18.62 -20.32
N GLY A 89 -14.04 -18.15 -19.14
CA GLY A 89 -13.31 -18.92 -18.15
C GLY A 89 -13.49 -18.32 -16.76
N THR A 90 -12.93 -18.99 -15.74
CA THR A 90 -13.06 -18.59 -14.34
C THR A 90 -11.69 -18.41 -13.66
N PHE A 91 -11.68 -17.70 -12.53
CA PHE A 91 -10.51 -17.61 -11.68
C PHE A 91 -10.15 -19.00 -11.10
N CYS A 92 -8.87 -19.35 -11.11
CA CYS A 92 -8.42 -20.51 -10.35
C CYS A 92 -8.61 -20.26 -8.84
N GLN A 93 -8.81 -21.34 -8.07
CA GLN A 93 -9.13 -21.25 -6.64
C GLN A 93 -8.14 -20.39 -5.85
N GLY A 94 -6.84 -20.50 -6.13
CA GLY A 94 -5.81 -19.70 -5.47
C GLY A 94 -5.90 -18.20 -5.78
N ALA A 95 -6.20 -17.85 -7.03
CA ALA A 95 -6.41 -16.46 -7.43
C ALA A 95 -7.69 -15.89 -6.83
N ARG A 96 -8.78 -16.67 -6.88
CA ARG A 96 -10.07 -16.31 -6.27
C ARG A 96 -9.92 -15.97 -4.79
N ARG A 97 -9.32 -16.88 -4.01
CA ARG A 97 -9.03 -16.65 -2.58
C ARG A 97 -8.21 -15.39 -2.36
N LYS A 98 -7.23 -15.13 -3.21
CA LYS A 98 -6.35 -13.96 -3.10
C LYS A 98 -7.06 -12.65 -3.43
N ILE A 99 -7.91 -12.65 -4.45
CA ILE A 99 -8.76 -11.51 -4.83
C ILE A 99 -9.69 -11.17 -3.67
N LEU A 100 -10.47 -12.14 -3.20
CA LEU A 100 -11.44 -11.94 -2.12
C LEU A 100 -10.77 -11.45 -0.83
N LYS A 101 -9.61 -12.02 -0.46
CA LYS A 101 -8.84 -11.53 0.68
C LYS A 101 -8.37 -10.08 0.48
N SER A 102 -7.89 -9.73 -0.71
CA SER A 102 -7.43 -8.36 -0.98
C SER A 102 -8.58 -7.36 -0.93
N LEU A 103 -9.76 -7.74 -1.40
CA LEU A 103 -10.98 -6.92 -1.32
C LEU A 103 -11.48 -6.79 0.13
N GLU A 104 -11.34 -7.83 0.94
CA GLU A 104 -11.68 -7.75 2.36
C GLU A 104 -10.74 -6.81 3.13
N GLU A 105 -9.44 -6.85 2.84
CA GLU A 105 -8.47 -5.89 3.35
C GLU A 105 -8.80 -4.47 2.88
N LEU A 106 -9.30 -4.31 1.65
CA LEU A 106 -9.74 -3.03 1.11
C LEU A 106 -10.96 -2.50 1.87
N ARG A 107 -11.99 -3.32 2.10
CA ARG A 107 -13.21 -2.93 2.83
C ARG A 107 -12.96 -2.57 4.29
N SER A 108 -12.04 -3.29 4.94
CA SER A 108 -11.76 -3.08 6.36
C SER A 108 -10.82 -1.89 6.63
N ARG A 109 -10.29 -1.21 5.61
CA ARG A 109 -9.26 -0.17 5.77
C ARG A 109 -9.71 1.03 6.58
N SER A 110 -10.96 1.47 6.42
CA SER A 110 -11.52 2.58 7.22
C SER A 110 -11.49 2.24 8.71
N SER A 111 -11.93 1.03 9.04
CA SER A 111 -11.90 0.49 10.42
C SER A 111 -10.48 0.35 10.95
N GLN A 112 -9.54 -0.12 10.11
CA GLN A 112 -8.12 -0.22 10.48
C GLN A 112 -7.53 1.15 10.83
N ILE A 113 -7.89 2.22 10.10
CA ILE A 113 -7.41 3.58 10.40
C ILE A 113 -8.07 4.16 11.64
N LYS A 114 -9.38 3.95 11.83
CA LYS A 114 -10.13 4.48 12.99
C LYS A 114 -9.51 4.08 14.32
N VAL A 115 -8.99 2.84 14.42
CA VAL A 115 -8.46 2.27 15.66
C VAL A 115 -6.94 2.42 15.83
N ILE A 116 -6.27 3.22 14.99
CA ILE A 116 -4.84 3.45 15.13
C ILE A 116 -4.52 4.11 16.48
N ASP A 117 -3.58 3.52 17.21
CA ASP A 117 -2.96 4.15 18.37
C ASP A 117 -1.83 5.08 17.92
N HIS A 118 -2.11 6.37 17.89
CA HIS A 118 -1.18 7.43 17.49
C HIS A 118 0.04 7.55 18.42
N LEU A 119 0.02 6.94 19.61
CA LEU A 119 1.19 6.86 20.50
C LEU A 119 2.24 5.90 19.95
N ASP A 120 1.81 4.83 19.26
CA ASP A 120 2.69 3.96 18.49
C ASP A 120 2.89 4.53 17.07
N VAL A 121 3.75 5.54 16.97
CA VAL A 121 4.03 6.28 15.73
C VAL A 121 4.48 5.36 14.59
N GLU A 122 5.31 4.35 14.87
CA GLU A 122 5.85 3.49 13.81
C GLU A 122 4.80 2.53 13.25
N LYS A 123 3.98 1.93 14.12
CA LYS A 123 2.85 1.10 13.69
C LYS A 123 1.81 1.95 12.97
N SER A 124 1.51 3.13 13.48
CA SER A 124 0.60 4.10 12.86
C SER A 124 1.03 4.43 11.43
N CYS A 125 2.30 4.81 11.24
CA CYS A 125 2.82 5.10 9.91
C CYS A 125 2.67 3.90 8.96
N ARG A 126 3.00 2.68 9.43
CA ARG A 126 2.84 1.46 8.61
C ARG A 126 1.40 1.22 8.19
N THR A 127 0.45 1.38 9.11
CA THR A 127 -0.98 1.21 8.81
C THR A 127 -1.44 2.25 7.79
N ILE A 128 -1.17 3.54 8.02
CA ILE A 128 -1.59 4.61 7.10
C ILE A 128 -0.94 4.43 5.73
N SER A 129 0.37 4.15 5.67
CA SER A 129 1.08 3.84 4.42
C SER A 129 0.48 2.66 3.66
N SER A 130 0.00 1.63 4.37
CA SER A 130 -0.64 0.48 3.74
C SER A 130 -1.96 0.85 3.06
N VAL A 131 -2.73 1.77 3.66
CA VAL A 131 -3.98 2.27 3.10
C VAL A 131 -3.73 3.25 1.95
N LEU A 132 -2.70 4.09 2.02
CA LEU A 132 -2.32 4.98 0.91
C LEU A 132 -1.93 4.23 -0.37
N LYS A 133 -1.58 2.95 -0.27
CA LYS A 133 -1.27 2.06 -1.40
C LYS A 133 -2.49 1.36 -1.98
N THR A 134 -3.68 1.64 -1.45
CA THR A 134 -4.94 1.11 -1.95
C THR A 134 -5.69 2.16 -2.79
N PRO A 135 -6.64 1.77 -3.65
CA PRO A 135 -7.35 2.73 -4.50
C PRO A 135 -8.26 3.61 -3.65
N ILE A 136 -8.04 4.91 -3.62
CA ILE A 136 -8.80 5.86 -2.79
C ILE A 136 -9.75 6.64 -3.71
N SER A 137 -11.04 6.59 -3.39
CA SER A 137 -12.05 7.42 -4.02
C SER A 137 -12.21 8.72 -3.23
N ASP A 138 -12.41 9.84 -3.92
CA ASP A 138 -12.62 11.18 -3.33
C ASP A 138 -14.09 11.41 -2.94
N SER A 139 -14.81 10.34 -2.62
CA SER A 139 -16.24 10.35 -2.30
C SER A 139 -16.54 9.31 -1.22
N ASP A 140 -17.72 9.42 -0.59
CA ASP A 140 -18.17 8.62 0.56
C ASP A 140 -18.54 7.18 0.17
N MET A 141 -17.67 6.52 -0.59
CA MET A 141 -17.92 5.24 -1.26
C MET A 141 -17.34 4.05 -0.50
N GLU A 142 -16.78 4.28 0.69
CA GLU A 142 -16.48 3.19 1.62
C GLU A 142 -17.79 2.52 2.07
N GLU A 143 -17.75 1.22 2.37
CA GLU A 143 -18.96 0.48 2.76
C GLU A 143 -19.61 1.03 4.05
N ASP A 144 -18.82 1.67 4.91
CA ASP A 144 -19.30 2.31 6.14
C ASP A 144 -19.59 3.82 5.98
N GLY A 145 -19.56 4.34 4.75
CA GLY A 145 -19.81 5.76 4.42
C GLY A 145 -18.69 6.70 4.88
N THR A 146 -17.53 6.18 5.28
CA THR A 146 -16.43 7.01 5.77
C THR A 146 -15.80 7.82 4.63
N PHE A 147 -15.63 9.12 4.86
CA PHE A 147 -14.75 9.95 4.02
C PHE A 147 -13.28 9.64 4.32
N LEU A 148 -12.72 8.69 3.56
CA LEU A 148 -11.43 8.05 3.87
C LEU A 148 -10.25 9.04 3.84
N THR A 149 -10.22 9.96 2.89
CA THR A 149 -9.16 10.97 2.75
C THR A 149 -9.12 11.89 3.98
N GLY A 150 -10.29 12.37 4.44
CA GLY A 150 -10.40 13.15 5.67
C GLY A 150 -9.95 12.38 6.91
N LEU A 151 -10.34 11.11 7.05
CA LEU A 151 -9.90 10.26 8.15
C LEU A 151 -8.37 10.03 8.13
N ILE A 152 -7.78 9.79 6.96
CA ILE A 152 -6.32 9.68 6.80
C ILE A 152 -5.65 10.96 7.26
N MET A 153 -6.15 12.12 6.82
CA MET A 153 -5.59 13.43 7.17
C MET A 153 -5.64 13.69 8.68
N GLU A 154 -6.77 13.39 9.32
CA GLU A 154 -6.93 13.46 10.77
C GLU A 154 -5.86 12.60 11.48
N LYS A 155 -5.71 11.33 11.09
CA LYS A 155 -4.74 10.43 11.73
C LYS A 155 -3.29 10.83 11.47
N ILE A 156 -2.95 11.29 10.26
CA ILE A 156 -1.60 11.82 9.98
C ILE A 156 -1.30 13.02 10.89
N THR A 157 -2.26 13.92 11.08
CA THR A 157 -2.09 15.09 11.96
C THR A 157 -1.73 14.65 13.38
N LEU A 158 -2.48 13.70 13.94
CA LEU A 158 -2.22 13.17 15.28
C LEU A 158 -0.83 12.52 15.39
N VAL A 159 -0.45 11.71 14.40
CA VAL A 159 0.86 11.03 14.36
C VAL A 159 2.00 12.04 14.26
N VAL A 160 1.85 13.09 13.45
CA VAL A 160 2.81 14.18 13.32
C VAL A 160 2.97 14.94 14.64
N ASP A 161 1.87 15.23 15.33
CA ASP A 161 1.90 15.95 16.60
C ASP A 161 2.59 15.14 17.71
N VAL A 162 2.30 13.84 17.81
CA VAL A 162 3.03 12.94 18.73
C VAL A 162 4.51 12.94 18.39
N CYS A 163 4.87 12.75 17.11
CA CYS A 163 6.25 12.74 16.65
C CYS A 163 6.99 14.04 16.98
N LYS A 164 6.36 15.21 16.83
CA LYS A 164 6.96 16.50 17.20
C LYS A 164 7.19 16.63 18.70
N LYS A 165 6.27 16.14 19.53
CA LYS A 165 6.39 16.17 20.99
C LYS A 165 7.52 15.24 21.46
N THR A 166 7.46 13.97 21.07
CA THR A 166 8.37 12.91 21.54
C THR A 166 9.72 12.91 20.82
N GLY A 167 9.78 13.37 19.58
CA GLY A 167 10.93 13.22 18.68
C GLY A 167 11.15 11.79 18.18
N SER A 168 10.20 10.86 18.40
CA SER A 168 10.32 9.47 17.99
C SER A 168 9.95 9.26 16.52
N SER A 169 10.57 8.25 15.89
CA SER A 169 10.20 7.75 14.56
C SER A 169 10.10 8.81 13.44
N VAL A 170 10.89 9.89 13.55
CA VAL A 170 10.94 11.02 12.59
C VAL A 170 11.11 10.56 11.14
N ASN A 171 11.96 9.56 10.90
CA ASN A 171 12.18 9.02 9.55
C ASN A 171 10.93 8.34 9.00
N SER A 172 10.20 7.61 9.84
CA SER A 172 8.95 6.92 9.46
C SER A 172 7.86 7.92 9.13
N VAL A 173 7.72 8.99 9.94
CA VAL A 173 6.76 10.08 9.67
C VAL A 173 7.15 10.83 8.40
N ALA A 174 8.43 11.15 8.20
CA ALA A 174 8.89 11.80 6.99
C ALA A 174 8.67 10.94 5.74
N ALA A 175 8.83 9.61 5.84
CA ALA A 175 8.51 8.69 4.76
C ALA A 175 7.00 8.67 4.45
N LEU A 176 6.17 8.55 5.48
CA LEU A 176 4.71 8.61 5.36
C LEU A 176 4.24 9.90 4.67
N LEU A 177 4.75 11.06 5.08
CA LEU A 177 4.37 12.34 4.49
C LEU A 177 4.76 12.43 3.01
N ARG A 178 5.90 11.85 2.60
CA ARG A 178 6.26 11.80 1.17
C ARG A 178 5.30 10.91 0.39
N GLU A 179 4.98 9.72 0.91
CA GLU A 179 4.00 8.83 0.29
C GLU A 179 2.62 9.53 0.17
N TYR A 180 2.20 10.27 1.18
CA TYR A 180 0.96 11.04 1.18
C TYR A 180 0.95 12.16 0.12
N ILE A 181 2.06 12.90 -0.01
CA ILE A 181 2.22 13.97 -1.00
C ILE A 181 2.17 13.41 -2.44
N GLU A 182 2.74 12.23 -2.67
CA GLU A 182 2.78 11.57 -3.98
C GLU A 182 1.46 10.87 -4.34
N CYS A 183 0.54 10.71 -3.38
CA CYS A 183 -0.74 10.05 -3.60
C CYS A 183 -1.63 10.89 -4.53
N LYS A 184 -2.03 10.32 -5.67
CA LYS A 184 -2.81 11.02 -6.70
C LYS A 184 -4.20 11.40 -6.20
N SER A 185 -4.84 10.53 -5.42
CA SER A 185 -6.19 10.72 -4.88
C SER A 185 -6.28 11.76 -3.75
N VAL A 186 -5.15 12.29 -3.26
CA VAL A 186 -5.15 13.32 -2.21
C VAL A 186 -5.25 14.71 -2.82
N HIS A 187 -6.14 15.54 -2.27
CA HIS A 187 -6.36 16.92 -2.72
C HIS A 187 -5.11 17.80 -2.54
N GLU A 188 -4.88 18.76 -3.44
CA GLU A 188 -3.64 19.56 -3.43
C GLU A 188 -3.50 20.40 -2.15
N TYR A 189 -4.61 20.85 -1.57
CA TYR A 189 -4.60 21.55 -0.28
C TYR A 189 -3.95 20.70 0.83
N ASP A 190 -4.34 19.44 0.96
CA ASP A 190 -3.78 18.54 1.96
C ASP A 190 -2.30 18.23 1.70
N LYS A 191 -1.90 18.17 0.42
CA LYS A 191 -0.49 18.04 0.03
C LYS A 191 0.34 19.24 0.48
N ILE A 192 -0.20 20.46 0.41
CA ILE A 192 0.48 21.67 0.90
C ILE A 192 0.68 21.59 2.41
N CYS A 193 -0.34 21.18 3.17
CA CYS A 193 -0.24 20.95 4.62
C CYS A 193 0.85 19.90 4.94
N ALA A 194 0.85 18.77 4.24
CA ALA A 194 1.85 17.71 4.44
C ALA A 194 3.28 18.16 4.11
N LYS A 195 3.47 18.96 3.03
CA LYS A 195 4.76 19.59 2.69
C LYS A 195 5.26 20.49 3.82
N SER A 196 4.36 21.29 4.41
CA SER A 196 4.68 22.15 5.56
C SER A 196 5.12 21.34 6.77
N TRP A 197 4.38 20.28 7.13
CA TRP A 197 4.76 19.39 8.23
C TRP A 197 6.12 18.72 8.01
N LEU A 198 6.39 18.23 6.79
CA LEU A 198 7.65 17.60 6.44
C LEU A 198 8.85 18.54 6.62
N ASN A 199 8.67 19.83 6.32
CA ASN A 199 9.70 20.84 6.54
C ASN A 199 9.89 21.17 8.03
N GLY A 200 8.80 21.29 8.79
CA GLY A 200 8.85 21.55 10.24
C GLY A 200 9.56 20.45 11.02
N ILE A 201 9.24 19.18 10.74
CA ILE A 201 9.87 18.03 11.42
C ILE A 201 11.39 17.98 11.18
N LYS A 202 11.86 18.35 9.97
CA LYS A 202 13.29 18.41 9.68
C LYS A 202 13.99 19.45 10.55
N LEU A 203 13.42 20.65 10.65
CA LEU A 203 13.99 21.75 11.42
C LEU A 203 14.08 21.41 12.91
N ASP A 204 13.00 20.88 13.50
CA ASP A 204 12.94 20.50 14.92
C ASP A 204 13.96 19.39 15.25
N PHE A 205 14.13 18.42 14.35
CA PHE A 205 15.11 17.34 14.52
C PHE A 205 16.55 17.86 14.51
N PHE A 206 16.89 18.77 13.57
CA PHE A 206 18.22 19.36 13.51
C PHE A 206 18.53 20.23 14.74
N GLN A 207 17.54 20.99 15.23
CA GLN A 207 17.69 21.79 16.45
C GLN A 207 17.92 20.90 17.68
N ARG A 208 17.09 19.87 17.89
CA ARG A 208 17.27 18.92 19.02
C ARG A 208 18.65 18.25 19.01
N ARG A 209 19.19 17.87 17.85
CA ARG A 209 20.55 17.33 17.75
C ARG A 209 21.65 18.34 18.05
N LYS A 210 21.47 19.61 17.65
CA LYS A 210 22.46 20.67 17.84
C LYS A 210 22.56 21.10 19.30
N TYR A 211 21.44 21.15 20.02
CA TYR A 211 21.39 21.61 21.40
C TYR A 211 21.44 20.49 22.44
N GLY A 212 21.01 19.26 22.09
CA GLY A 212 21.07 18.10 22.99
C GLY A 212 22.47 17.48 23.19
N ARG A 213 23.49 17.95 22.47
CA ARG A 213 24.91 17.55 22.67
C ARG A 213 25.68 18.44 23.64
N ARG A 214 25.05 19.47 24.23
CA ARG A 214 25.73 20.41 25.15
C ARG A 214 25.58 20.06 26.63
N THR A 215 24.95 18.94 26.96
CA THR A 215 24.79 18.44 28.34
C THR A 215 25.09 16.95 28.39
N ALA A 216 26.37 16.62 28.33
CA ALA A 216 26.95 15.36 28.80
C ALA A 216 28.42 15.63 29.15
#